data_AF-A0A8I1TFB3-F1
#
_entry.id   AF-A0A8I1TFB3-F1
#
_cell.length_a   1.000
_cell.length_b   1.000
_cell.length_c   1.000
_cell.angle_alpha   90.00
_cell.angle_beta   90.00
_cell.angle_gamma   90.00
#
_symmetry.space_group_name_H-M   'P 1'
#
loop_
_entity.id
_entity.type
_entity.pdbx_description
1 polymer ?
#
loop_
_entity_poly.entity_id
_entity_poly.type
_entity_poly.pdbx_seq_one_letter_code
_entity_poly.pdbx_strand_id
1 'polypeptide(L)'
;MGDLLIRNIPEHLKKELEQAAKRDGQSLSAKSIDLLRRSLAEDTAAPEKPFVSAWDALRSAFVEHDAVDDEYSKIMDEIEAERKRDFGRPVDLE
;
A
#
# COMPACT_ATOMS: atom_id res chain seq x y z
N MET A 1 17.49 -9.14 30.06
CA MET A 1 16.02 -9.15 30.04
C MET A 1 15.59 -7.76 30.47
N GLY A 2 14.90 -7.03 29.60
CA GLY A 2 14.33 -5.73 29.95
C GLY A 2 12.84 -5.91 30.23
N ASP A 3 12.34 -5.18 31.23
CA ASP A 3 10.92 -5.17 31.56
C ASP A 3 10.21 -4.07 30.76
N LEU A 4 8.97 -4.34 30.34
CA LEU A 4 8.11 -3.38 29.66
C LEU A 4 6.82 -3.18 30.45
N LEU A 5 6.51 -1.92 30.79
CA LEU A 5 5.27 -1.55 31.47
C LEU A 5 4.34 -0.83 30.49
N ILE A 6 3.22 -1.47 30.17
CA ILE A 6 2.16 -0.88 29.35
C ILE A 6 1.06 -0.36 30.29
N ARG A 7 0.80 0.94 30.26
CA ARG A 7 -0.19 1.62 31.11
C ARG A 7 -1.39 2.09 30.30
N ASN A 8 -2.50 2.34 30.99
CA ASN A 8 -3.74 2.87 30.39
C ASN A 8 -4.30 2.02 29.24
N ILE A 9 -4.16 0.68 29.35
CA ILE A 9 -4.79 -0.23 28.38
C ILE A 9 -6.31 -0.13 28.57
N PRO A 10 -7.09 0.08 27.50
CA PRO A 10 -8.54 0.03 27.56
C PRO A 10 -9.03 -1.29 28.18
N GLU A 11 -10.02 -1.20 29.08
CA GLU A 11 -10.48 -2.36 29.85
C GLU A 11 -11.00 -3.51 28.96
N HIS A 12 -11.59 -3.19 27.80
CA HIS A 12 -12.04 -4.19 26.84
C HIS A 12 -10.87 -5.01 26.27
N LEU A 13 -9.77 -4.35 25.85
CA LEU A 13 -8.58 -5.03 25.35
C LEU A 13 -7.93 -5.89 26.42
N LYS A 14 -7.88 -5.41 27.66
CA LYS A 14 -7.36 -6.19 28.79
C LYS A 14 -8.17 -7.49 28.97
N LYS A 15 -9.51 -7.41 28.94
CA LYS A 15 -10.38 -8.59 29.06
C LYS A 15 -10.22 -9.58 27.93
N GLU A 16 -10.12 -9.09 26.68
CA GLU A 16 -9.88 -9.94 25.52
C GLU A 16 -8.54 -10.68 25.64
N LEU A 17 -7.49 -9.98 26.07
CA LEU A 17 -6.17 -10.56 26.28
C LEU A 17 -6.19 -11.64 27.37
N GLU A 18 -6.89 -11.40 28.48
CA GLU A 18 -7.07 -12.38 29.57
C GLU A 18 -7.84 -13.62 29.11
N GLN A 19 -8.88 -13.44 28.31
CA GLN A 19 -9.65 -14.56 27.75
C GLN A 19 -8.80 -15.38 26.79
N ALA A 20 -8.04 -14.74 25.92
CA ALA A 20 -7.13 -15.40 24.99
C ALA A 20 -6.04 -16.18 25.73
N ALA A 21 -5.46 -15.60 26.78
CA ALA A 21 -4.46 -16.26 27.62
C ALA A 21 -5.04 -17.49 28.33
N LYS A 22 -6.24 -17.37 28.91
CA LYS A 22 -6.95 -18.49 29.58
C LYS A 22 -7.25 -19.63 28.61
N ARG A 23 -7.76 -19.31 27.41
CA ARG A 23 -8.07 -20.30 26.37
C ARG A 23 -6.84 -21.10 25.97
N ASP A 24 -5.69 -20.44 25.89
CA ASP A 24 -4.45 -21.05 25.42
C ASP A 24 -3.63 -21.65 26.59
N GLY A 25 -4.13 -21.57 27.84
CA GLY A 25 -3.46 -22.10 29.03
C GLY A 25 -2.18 -21.33 29.41
N GLN A 26 -2.07 -20.07 28.98
CA GLN A 26 -0.87 -19.23 29.16
C GLN A 26 -1.08 -18.17 30.24
N SER A 27 0.01 -17.64 30.79
CA SER A 27 -0.04 -16.40 31.57
C SER A 27 -0.34 -15.21 30.66
N LEU A 28 -0.89 -14.13 31.24
CA LEU A 28 -1.16 -12.91 30.50
C LEU A 28 0.10 -12.34 29.84
N SER A 29 1.22 -12.34 30.56
CA SER A 29 2.50 -11.85 30.06
C SER A 29 3.05 -12.71 28.92
N ALA A 30 2.96 -14.04 29.03
CA ALA A 30 3.38 -14.94 27.97
C ALA A 30 2.54 -14.71 26.71
N LYS A 31 1.22 -14.58 26.86
CA LYS A 31 0.32 -14.30 25.74
C LYS A 31 0.62 -12.96 25.08
N SER A 32 0.88 -11.91 25.86
CA SER A 32 1.30 -10.60 25.34
C SER A 32 2.59 -10.68 24.53
N ILE A 33 3.59 -11.40 25.05
CA ILE A 33 4.88 -11.56 24.36
C ILE A 33 4.69 -12.30 23.03
N ASP A 34 3.88 -13.36 23.01
CA ASP A 34 3.60 -14.12 21.79
C ASP A 34 2.89 -13.27 20.73
N LEU A 35 1.93 -12.43 21.14
CA LEU A 35 1.25 -11.51 20.23
C LEU A 35 2.20 -10.43 19.68
N LEU A 36 3.05 -9.85 20.53
CA LEU A 36 4.05 -8.87 20.10
C LEU A 36 5.05 -9.48 19.11
N ARG A 37 5.53 -10.70 19.38
CA ARG A 37 6.43 -11.43 18.46
C ARG A 37 5.77 -11.68 17.12
N ARG A 38 4.50 -12.06 17.12
CA ARG A 38 3.74 -12.30 15.89
C ARG A 38 3.57 -11.02 15.08
N SER A 39 3.14 -9.92 15.72
CA SER A 39 3.00 -8.61 15.07
C SER A 39 4.31 -8.15 14.45
N LEU A 40 5.43 -8.28 15.18
CA LEU A 40 6.75 -7.91 14.65
C LEU A 40 7.16 -8.79 13.46
N ALA A 41 6.90 -10.10 13.52
CA ALA A 41 7.18 -10.99 12.41
C ALA A 41 6.33 -10.63 11.18
N GLU A 42 5.05 -10.33 11.37
CA GLU A 42 4.14 -9.88 10.29
C GLU A 42 4.59 -8.55 9.69
N ASP A 43 5.00 -7.57 10.51
CA ASP A 43 5.53 -6.28 10.03
C ASP A 43 6.83 -6.45 9.24
N THR A 44 7.71 -7.36 9.65
CA THR A 44 8.97 -7.63 8.92
C THR A 44 8.80 -8.52 7.69
N ALA A 45 7.74 -9.35 7.66
CA ALA A 45 7.46 -10.26 6.56
C ALA A 45 6.59 -9.59 5.48
N ALA A 46 5.92 -8.49 5.80
CA ALA A 46 5.39 -7.60 4.79
C ALA A 46 6.61 -7.08 3.99
N PRO A 47 6.76 -7.42 2.70
CA PRO A 47 7.66 -6.62 1.88
C PRO A 47 7.17 -5.19 2.05
N GLU A 48 8.06 -4.26 2.38
CA GLU A 48 7.81 -2.85 2.06
C GLU A 48 7.31 -2.90 0.63
N LYS A 49 6.00 -2.72 0.43
CA LYS A 49 5.47 -2.65 -0.93
C LYS A 49 6.36 -1.59 -1.54
N PRO A 50 7.16 -1.90 -2.58
CA PRO A 50 7.94 -0.87 -3.21
C PRO A 50 6.95 0.25 -3.46
N PHE A 51 7.29 1.47 -3.03
CA PHE A 51 6.45 2.61 -3.30
C PHE A 51 6.43 2.78 -4.82
N VAL A 52 5.56 2.02 -5.47
CA VAL A 52 5.32 2.10 -6.90
C VAL A 52 4.37 3.27 -7.00
N SER A 53 4.88 4.37 -7.54
CA SER A 53 4.03 5.51 -7.88
C SER A 53 2.83 5.00 -8.67
N ALA A 54 1.65 5.62 -8.50
CA ALA A 54 0.49 5.30 -9.33
C ALA A 54 0.84 5.37 -10.84
N TRP A 55 1.81 6.23 -11.20
CA TRP A 55 2.36 6.31 -12.54
C TRP A 55 3.16 5.07 -12.95
N ASP A 56 4.01 4.53 -12.07
CA ASP A 56 4.83 3.35 -12.37
C ASP A 56 3.97 2.08 -12.47
N ALA A 57 2.92 1.99 -11.66
CA ALA A 57 1.94 0.90 -11.74
C ALA A 57 1.16 0.96 -13.05
N LEU A 58 0.72 2.15 -13.45
CA LEU A 58 0.02 2.37 -14.72
C LEU A 58 0.95 2.05 -15.90
N ARG A 59 2.14 2.65 -15.94
CA ARG A 59 3.13 2.47 -17.00
C ARG A 59 3.49 0.99 -17.20
N SER A 60 3.69 0.24 -16.12
CA SER A 60 4.03 -1.18 -16.21
C SER A 60 2.95 -1.99 -16.93
N ALA A 61 1.68 -1.71 -16.66
CA ALA A 61 0.56 -2.38 -17.33
C ALA A 61 0.49 -2.04 -18.84
N PHE A 62 0.84 -0.81 -19.23
CA PHE A 62 0.89 -0.42 -20.64
C PHE A 62 2.10 -1.01 -21.37
N VAL A 63 3.26 -1.10 -20.71
CA VAL A 63 4.48 -1.71 -21.28
C VAL A 63 4.33 -3.23 -21.42
N GLU A 64 3.70 -3.91 -20.46
CA GLU A 64 3.42 -5.35 -20.52
C GLU A 64 2.54 -5.74 -21.71
N HIS A 65 1.71 -4.81 -22.19
CA HIS A 65 0.83 -4.99 -23.35
C HIS A 65 1.37 -4.41 -24.66
N ASP A 66 2.68 -4.09 -24.72
CA ASP A 66 3.37 -3.59 -25.91
C ASP A 66 2.76 -2.27 -26.48
N ALA A 67 2.03 -1.53 -25.65
CA ALA A 67 1.27 -0.35 -26.06
C ALA A 67 2.06 0.97 -25.93
N VAL A 68 3.37 0.90 -25.68
CA VAL A 68 4.24 2.07 -25.43
C VAL A 68 5.49 2.05 -26.31
N ASP A 69 5.39 1.49 -27.52
CA ASP A 69 6.43 1.67 -28.55
C ASP A 69 6.01 2.68 -29.63
N ASP A 70 6.93 3.02 -30.53
CA ASP A 70 6.94 4.03 -31.61
C ASP A 70 5.58 4.50 -32.19
N GLU A 71 4.57 3.63 -32.23
CA GLU A 71 3.22 3.94 -32.67
C GLU A 71 2.53 4.97 -31.75
N TYR A 72 2.68 4.86 -30.43
CA TYR A 72 2.14 5.84 -29.49
C TYR A 72 2.82 7.20 -29.64
N SER A 73 4.15 7.22 -29.85
CA SER A 73 4.91 8.44 -30.12
C SER A 73 4.44 9.12 -31.41
N LYS A 74 4.22 8.35 -32.48
CA LYS A 74 3.68 8.89 -33.75
C LYS A 74 2.28 9.48 -33.59
N ILE A 75 1.39 8.80 -32.83
CA ILE A 75 0.04 9.29 -32.56
C ILE A 75 0.10 10.61 -31.76
N MET A 76 0.96 10.69 -30.75
CA MET A 76 1.13 11.91 -29.96
C MET A 76 1.74 13.06 -30.78
N ASP A 77 2.71 12.77 -31.64
CA ASP A 77 3.29 13.76 -32.55
C ASP A 77 2.26 14.29 -33.55
N GLU A 78 1.37 13.43 -34.06
CA GLU A 78 0.28 13.81 -34.96
C GLU A 78 -0.76 14.70 -34.25
N ILE A 79 -1.21 14.29 -33.04
CA ILE A 79 -2.12 15.09 -32.20
C ILE A 79 -1.51 16.46 -31.87
N GLU A 80 -0.21 16.50 -31.55
CA GLU A 80 0.47 17.73 -31.19
C GLU A 80 0.72 18.64 -32.41
N ALA A 81 0.97 18.06 -33.58
CA ALA A 81 1.02 18.80 -34.85
C ALA A 81 -0.33 19.42 -35.19
N GLU A 82 -1.43 18.70 -34.96
CA GLU A 82 -2.79 19.21 -35.19
C GLU A 82 -3.18 20.31 -34.19
N ARG A 83 -2.84 20.16 -32.90
CA ARG A 83 -2.98 21.23 -31.90
C ARG A 83 -2.19 22.50 -32.25
N LYS A 84 -0.96 22.33 -32.73
CA LYS A 84 -0.09 23.45 -33.15
C LYS A 84 -0.60 24.10 -34.43
N ARG A 85 -1.23 23.33 -35.32
CA ARG A 85 -1.84 23.82 -36.56
C ARG A 85 -3.06 24.71 -36.29
N ASP A 86 -3.88 24.35 -35.31
CA ASP A 86 -5.07 25.12 -34.91
C ASP A 86 -4.83 26.13 -33.78
N PHE A 87 -3.57 26.39 -33.42
CA PHE A 87 -3.16 27.38 -32.40
C PHE A 87 -3.94 27.31 -31.07
N GLY A 88 -4.43 26.13 -30.69
CA GLY A 88 -5.17 25.96 -29.44
C GLY A 88 -6.50 26.71 -29.36
N ARG A 89 -7.19 26.95 -30.50
CA ARG A 89 -8.54 27.50 -30.46
C ARG A 89 -9.47 26.49 -29.77
N PRO A 90 -10.21 26.86 -28.71
CA PRO A 90 -11.09 25.93 -28.03
C PRO A 90 -12.16 25.41 -28.99
N VAL A 91 -12.48 24.12 -28.88
CA VAL A 91 -13.60 23.51 -29.60
C VAL A 91 -14.87 24.16 -29.05
N ASP A 92 -15.59 24.89 -29.90
CA ASP A 92 -16.91 25.40 -29.54
C ASP A 92 -17.84 24.19 -29.38
N LEU A 93 -18.21 23.90 -28.13
CA LEU A 93 -19.21 22.88 -27.80
C LEU A 93 -20.59 23.53 -27.95
N GLU A 94 -21.26 23.27 -29.08
CA GLU A 94 -22.70 23.51 -29.25
C GLU A 94 -23.54 22.35 -28.69
#